data_AF-A0A6B3RQ74-F1
#
_entry.id   AF-A0A6B3RQ74-F1
#
_cell.length_a   1.000
_cell.length_b   1.000
_cell.length_c   1.000
_cell.angle_alpha   90.00
_cell.angle_beta   90.00
_cell.angle_gamma   90.00
#
_symmetry.space_group_name_H-M   'P 1'
#
loop_
_entity.id
_entity.type
_entity.pdbx_description
1 polymer ?
#
loop_
_entity_poly.entity_id
_entity_poly.type
_entity_poly.pdbx_seq_one_letter_code
_entity_poly.pdbx_strand_id
1 'polypeptide(L)' 'MTAPFWMICRAPQFPHSKTEPTRRYDTEAEARKDAQAMADQTGADFVILTATHTIRPQGSQRSLF' A
#
# COMPACT_ATOMS: atom_id res chain seq x y z
N MET A 1 -9.96 5.27 -14.97
CA MET A 1 -8.83 4.57 -14.32
C MET A 1 -8.91 4.90 -12.84
N THR A 2 -8.72 3.92 -11.95
CA THR A 2 -8.67 4.21 -10.51
C THR A 2 -7.47 5.10 -10.24
N ALA A 3 -7.62 6.19 -9.48
CA ALA A 3 -6.48 7.03 -9.11
C ALA A 3 -5.42 6.17 -8.39
N PRO A 4 -4.13 6.35 -8.67
CA PRO A 4 -3.08 5.70 -7.91
C PRO A 4 -3.22 6.10 -6.44
N PHE A 5 -2.80 5.20 -5.57
CA PHE A 5 -2.74 5.46 -4.16
C PHE A 5 -1.43 4.96 -3.60
N TRP A 6 -1.01 5.58 -2.52
CA TRP A 6 0.23 5.26 -1.85
C TRP A 6 -0.05 4.74 -0.45
N MET A 7 0.76 3.81 0.00
CA MET A 7 0.74 3.28 1.35
C MET A 7 2.17 3.20 1.88
N ILE A 8 2.34 3.35 3.18
CA ILE A 8 3.64 3.20 3.84
C ILE A 8 3.63 1.87 4.56
N CYS A 9 4.67 1.08 4.48
CA CYS A 9 4.78 -0.15 5.26
C CYS A 9 6.20 -0.40 5.74
N ARG A 10 6.33 -1.27 6.75
CA ARG A 10 7.63 -1.89 7.07
C ARG A 10 8.07 -2.78 5.93
N ALA A 11 9.38 -2.80 5.63
CA ALA A 11 9.92 -3.73 4.66
C ALA A 11 9.57 -5.17 5.08
N PRO A 12 8.83 -5.94 4.27
CA PRO A 12 8.43 -7.29 4.63
C PRO A 12 9.69 -8.18 4.69
N GLN A 13 9.99 -8.71 5.88
CA GLN A 13 11.16 -9.56 6.09
C GLN A 13 10.90 -11.04 5.75
N PHE A 14 9.63 -11.45 5.77
CA PHE A 14 9.21 -12.84 5.51
C PHE A 14 7.96 -12.90 4.63
N PRO A 15 7.72 -14.01 3.91
CA PRO A 15 6.43 -14.28 3.26
C PRO A 15 5.27 -14.10 4.26
N HIS A 16 4.21 -13.43 3.82
CA HIS A 16 3.02 -13.13 4.65
C HIS A 16 3.23 -12.17 5.84
N SER A 17 4.36 -11.43 5.88
CA SER A 17 4.55 -10.38 6.89
C SER A 17 3.42 -9.34 6.81
N LYS A 18 2.82 -9.01 7.96
CA LYS A 18 1.81 -7.95 8.03
C LYS A 18 2.45 -6.61 7.73
N THR A 19 1.99 -5.94 6.68
CA THR A 19 2.38 -4.58 6.36
C THR A 19 1.55 -3.60 7.17
N GLU A 20 2.16 -3.00 8.18
CA GLU A 20 1.66 -1.81 8.85
C GLU A 20 2.62 -0.65 8.57
N PRO A 21 2.14 0.60 8.46
CA PRO A 21 0.73 1.05 8.56
C PRO A 21 -0.13 0.81 7.30
N THR A 22 -1.46 0.89 7.44
CA THR A 22 -2.44 0.72 6.34
C THR A 22 -3.02 2.03 5.81
N ARG A 23 -2.45 3.18 6.18
CA ARG A 23 -2.94 4.49 5.73
C ARG A 23 -2.74 4.65 4.23
N ARG A 24 -3.77 5.16 3.57
CA ARG A 24 -3.77 5.51 2.15
C ARG A 24 -3.48 7.00 1.98
N TYR A 25 -2.60 7.34 1.05
CA TYR A 25 -2.24 8.69 0.66
C TYR A 25 -2.66 8.95 -0.78
N ASP A 26 -3.01 10.20 -1.07
CA ASP A 26 -3.43 10.65 -2.41
C ASP A 26 -2.25 11.11 -3.26
N THR A 27 -1.08 11.33 -2.65
CA THR A 27 0.16 11.68 -3.35
C THR A 27 1.36 10.93 -2.78
N GLU A 28 2.37 10.69 -3.63
CA GLU A 28 3.66 10.13 -3.20
C GLU A 28 4.37 11.04 -2.18
N ALA A 29 4.28 12.36 -2.38
CA ALA A 29 4.98 13.33 -1.55
C ALA A 29 4.49 13.31 -0.09
N GLU A 30 3.17 13.19 0.13
CA GLU A 30 2.60 13.04 1.46
C GLU A 30 3.03 11.72 2.10
N ALA A 31 2.98 10.62 1.35
CA ALA A 31 3.44 9.32 1.84
C ALA A 31 4.93 9.37 2.23
N ARG A 32 5.77 10.05 1.44
CA ARG A 32 7.21 10.19 1.74
C ARG A 32 7.47 11.03 2.98
N LYS A 33 6.75 12.14 3.14
CA LYS A 33 6.88 13.00 4.32
C LYS A 33 6.56 12.24 5.60
N ASP A 34 5.43 11.53 5.61
CA ASP A 34 5.00 10.76 6.79
C ASP A 34 5.92 9.55 7.03
N ALA A 35 6.42 8.89 5.97
CA ALA A 35 7.37 7.77 6.09
C ALA A 35 8.69 8.22 6.72
N GLN A 36 9.21 9.37 6.31
CA GLN A 36 10.43 9.92 6.89
C GLN A 36 10.23 10.26 8.38
N ALA A 37 9.11 10.90 8.73
CA ALA A 37 8.81 11.20 10.12
C ALA A 37 8.72 9.93 11.00
N MET A 38 8.15 8.84 10.47
CA MET A 38 8.12 7.56 11.16
C MET A 38 9.50 6.90 11.29
N ALA A 39 10.34 7.00 10.25
CA ALA A 39 11.71 6.50 10.28
C ALA A 39 12.54 7.22 11.34
N ASP A 40 12.45 8.56 11.39
CA ASP A 40 13.17 9.39 12.36
C ASP A 40 12.72 9.08 13.81
N GLN A 41 11.44 8.80 14.03
CA GLN A 41 10.90 8.49 15.35
C GLN A 41 11.24 7.08 15.84
N THR A 42 11.31 6.11 14.93
CA THR A 42 11.44 4.69 15.30
C THR A 42 12.81 4.09 15.02
N GLY A 43 13.67 4.81 14.30
CA GLY A 43 15.01 4.34 13.91
C GLY A 43 14.97 3.15 12.95
N ALA A 44 13.92 3.02 12.16
CA ALA A 44 13.69 1.84 11.35
C ALA A 44 13.15 2.15 9.96
N ASP A 45 13.39 1.22 9.04
CA ASP A 45 13.12 1.43 7.63
C ASP A 45 11.62 1.26 7.30
N PHE A 46 11.14 2.19 6.47
CA PHE A 46 9.81 2.15 5.87
C PHE A 46 9.92 2.21 4.35
N VAL A 47 9.00 1.53 3.67
CA VAL A 47 8.90 1.50 2.22
C VAL A 47 7.54 2.06 1.79
N ILE A 48 7.49 2.67 0.60
CA ILE A 48 6.27 3.21 0.01
C ILE A 48 5.80 2.25 -1.08
N LEU A 49 4.54 1.84 -1.02
CA LEU A 49 3.88 0.99 -1.99
C LEU A 49 2.93 1.80 -2.86
N THR A 50 2.85 1.43 -4.12
CA THR A 50 1.76 1.85 -5.02
C THR A 50 1.32 0.67 -5.88
N ALA A 51 0.06 0.66 -6.28
CA ALA A 51 -0.46 -0.39 -7.15
C ALA A 51 0.02 -0.15 -8.59
N THR A 52 0.81 -1.06 -9.13
CA THR A 52 1.25 -0.99 -10.55
C THR A 52 0.17 -1.53 -11.48
N HIS A 53 -0.61 -2.52 -11.02
CA HIS A 53 -1.68 -3.15 -11.78
C HIS A 53 -2.86 -3.47 -10.86
N THR A 54 -4.07 -3.47 -11.42
CA THR A 54 -5.26 -3.96 -10.73
C THR A 54 -5.86 -5.11 -11.54
N ILE A 55 -5.86 -6.31 -10.97
CA ILE A 55 -6.52 -7.47 -11.56
C ILE A 55 -7.98 -7.47 -11.12
N ARG A 56 -8.90 -7.53 -12.08
CA ARG A 56 -10.34 -7.67 -11.80
C ARG A 56 -10.74 -9.13 -11.97
N PRO A 57 -11.61 -9.67 -11.10
CA PRO A 57 -12.16 -11.01 -11.31
C PRO A 57 -12.91 -11.06 -12.65
N GLN A 58 -12.60 -12.05 -13.48
CA GLN A 58 -13.36 -12.33 -14.69
C GLN A 58 -14.50 -13.29 -14.33
N GLY A 59 -15.74 -12.83 -14.44
CA GLY A 59 -16.92 -13.68 -14.34
C GLY A 59 -17.29 -14.12 -12.92
N SER A 60 -18.13 -13.34 -12.25
CA SER A 60 -19.31 -13.95 -11.61
C SER A 60 -20.49 -13.65 -12.53
N GLN A 61 -20.68 -14.48 -13.57
CA GLN A 61 -22.05 -14.70 -14.03
C GLN A 61 -22.76 -15.37 -12.86
N ARG A 62 -23.34 -14.55 -11.99
CA ARG A 62 -24.40 -15.00 -11.10
C ARG A 62 -25.54 -15.40 -12.04
N SER A 63 -25.58 -16.68 -12.41
CA SER A 63 -26.70 -17.25 -13.16
C SER A 63 -27.92 -17.10 -12.27
N LEU A 64 -28.74 -16.10 -12.56
CA LEU A 64 -30.09 -15.97 -12.04
C LEU A 64 -31.00 -16.75 -12.99
N PHE A 65 -30.96 -18.07 -12.88
CA PHE A 65 -32.00 -18.98 -13.37
C PHE A 65 -32.08 -20.16 -12.40
#